data_AF-A0A1E1X2A5-F1
#
_entry.id   AF-A0A1E1X2A5-F1
#
_cell.length_a   1.000
_cell.length_b   1.000
_cell.length_c   1.000
_cell.angle_alpha   90.00
_cell.angle_beta   90.00
_cell.angle_gamma   90.00
#
_symmetry.space_group_name_H-M   'P 1'
#
loop_
_entity.id
_entity.type
_entity.pdbx_description
1 polymer ?
#
loop_
_entity_poly.entity_id
_entity_poly.type
_entity_poly.pdbx_seq_one_letter_code
_entity_poly.pdbx_strand_id
1 'polypeptide(L)'
;IVMNMKSPRLYEHIRKLKIMIVPSPSCLRTYVRKYKSGFGFNEEVLTAVAEKARTIDPYHRHGGILVDEMKLSENLTVDSKGQVQGFVDLSKYTSPGQEGAQCDHGLVILFQPFTGRWQQILGAFGARSNVKADVLAKIIVDTVICAEKSGLFVDFVTCDGAVWNRSMWKIFGVSGKLEKTVCKVKHPVDPSWYLHFLSDFPHLVKCVRNAVTSKGLLTPDGRVGSEYVKEACKCDTSSSVTLRAMPHVTMAVCQPNGFEKMRVNLAFTFFSDEVLRGLYVYNSQVEHSYGTGCTKATSAFVSMMRDLIDAMTSRYSKRGLRPDSKEVASIKRFLEFLATWEKTLPKQGGFLIESTAEGLRVTLTSTLSILLYVTKTLGFKYLMTSRLSQDALENLFGILRQMSGSNDHPTPTQFLISLNCLSFYSLARSPSSGNIPSAVLSSLLSPGAHTSPMKLQNKLDELLDVGRLNEVHEVIVACEALPEHAEIVGRKSDSRITYYVSGYVARKMLRKTKCSECSRLLLHPEDSSLLPAESCLTRYINRGGLLYPSESLADLVKAMEDAFTYCFS
;
A
#
# COMPACT_ATOMS: atom_id res chain seq x y z
N ILE A 1 -26.57 -7.83 -11.10
CA ILE A 1 -25.37 -8.28 -11.86
C ILE A 1 -24.17 -8.39 -10.94
N VAL A 2 -23.66 -7.29 -10.35
CA VAL A 2 -22.47 -7.31 -9.47
C VAL A 2 -22.58 -8.32 -8.31
N MET A 3 -23.72 -8.39 -7.62
CA MET A 3 -23.95 -9.37 -6.55
C MET A 3 -23.77 -10.81 -7.04
N ASN A 4 -24.31 -11.15 -8.22
CA ASN A 4 -24.17 -12.47 -8.81
C ASN A 4 -22.74 -12.76 -9.27
N MET A 5 -21.99 -11.75 -9.71
CA MET A 5 -20.59 -11.93 -10.12
C MET A 5 -19.66 -12.12 -8.91
N LYS A 6 -19.89 -11.39 -7.81
CA LYS A 6 -19.09 -11.53 -6.58
C LYS A 6 -19.42 -12.80 -5.80
N SER A 7 -20.71 -13.13 -5.69
CA SER A 7 -21.15 -14.32 -4.96
C SER A 7 -22.40 -14.92 -5.60
N PRO A 8 -22.21 -15.80 -6.60
CA PRO A 8 -23.33 -16.55 -7.21
C PRO A 8 -24.13 -17.32 -6.16
N ARG A 9 -23.44 -17.88 -5.14
CA ARG A 9 -24.08 -18.63 -4.05
C ARG A 9 -25.00 -17.73 -3.22
N LEU A 10 -24.55 -16.54 -2.83
CA LEU A 10 -25.40 -15.58 -2.10
C LEU A 10 -26.59 -15.13 -2.96
N TYR A 11 -26.36 -14.85 -4.24
CA TYR A 11 -27.41 -14.46 -5.17
C TYR A 11 -28.50 -15.53 -5.29
N GLU A 12 -28.09 -16.79 -5.48
CA GLU A 12 -28.99 -17.94 -5.53
C GLU A 12 -29.73 -18.16 -4.21
N HIS A 13 -29.04 -17.99 -3.07
CA HIS A 13 -29.65 -18.12 -1.75
C HIS A 13 -30.76 -17.08 -1.52
N ILE A 14 -30.47 -15.81 -1.80
CA ILE A 14 -31.45 -14.70 -1.71
C ILE A 14 -32.64 -14.96 -2.65
N ARG A 15 -32.39 -15.44 -3.88
CA ARG A 15 -33.46 -15.74 -4.83
C ARG A 15 -34.32 -16.92 -4.37
N LYS A 16 -33.70 -18.03 -3.95
CA LYS A 16 -34.41 -19.28 -3.57
C LYS A 16 -35.21 -19.10 -2.29
N LEU A 17 -34.66 -18.42 -1.30
CA LEU A 17 -35.35 -18.11 -0.05
C LEU A 17 -36.31 -16.92 -0.16
N LYS A 18 -36.44 -16.31 -1.35
CA LYS A 18 -37.29 -15.15 -1.60
C LYS A 18 -37.06 -13.99 -0.62
N ILE A 19 -35.83 -13.85 -0.11
CA ILE A 19 -35.44 -12.75 0.80
C ILE A 19 -35.59 -11.40 0.08
N MET A 20 -35.31 -11.38 -1.22
CA MET A 20 -35.48 -10.21 -2.08
C MET A 20 -35.93 -10.66 -3.46
N ILE A 21 -36.80 -9.87 -4.10
CA ILE A 21 -37.20 -10.09 -5.49
C ILE A 21 -36.03 -9.71 -6.40
N VAL A 22 -35.32 -10.71 -6.91
CA VAL A 22 -34.16 -10.53 -7.80
C VAL A 22 -34.37 -11.25 -9.14
N PRO A 23 -33.81 -10.74 -10.26
CA PRO A 23 -33.96 -11.37 -11.58
C PRO A 23 -33.50 -12.83 -11.65
N SER A 24 -34.04 -13.59 -12.61
CA SER A 24 -33.54 -14.93 -12.89
C SER A 24 -32.11 -14.91 -13.47
N PRO A 25 -31.32 -15.99 -13.36
CA PRO A 25 -29.98 -16.06 -13.95
C PRO A 25 -29.99 -15.93 -15.47
N SER A 26 -31.06 -16.38 -16.12
CA SER A 26 -31.25 -16.21 -17.57
C SER A 26 -31.44 -14.74 -17.91
N CYS A 27 -32.28 -14.02 -17.15
CA CYS A 27 -32.44 -12.59 -17.29
C CYS A 27 -31.12 -11.85 -17.07
N LEU A 28 -30.37 -12.17 -16.01
CA LEU A 28 -29.04 -11.60 -15.78
C LEU A 28 -28.07 -11.84 -16.94
N ARG A 29 -28.02 -13.05 -17.50
CA ARG A 29 -27.17 -13.37 -18.65
C ARG A 29 -27.52 -12.50 -19.86
N THR A 30 -28.80 -12.23 -20.10
CA THR A 30 -29.24 -11.32 -21.16
C THR A 30 -28.76 -9.89 -20.93
N TYR A 31 -28.81 -9.38 -19.69
CA TYR A 31 -28.28 -8.06 -19.38
C TYR A 31 -26.75 -7.99 -19.49
N VAL A 32 -26.04 -9.02 -19.02
CA VAL A 32 -24.57 -9.09 -19.09
C VAL A 32 -24.08 -9.05 -20.54
N ARG A 33 -24.81 -9.64 -21.48
CA ARG A 33 -24.48 -9.58 -22.92
C ARG A 33 -24.41 -8.16 -23.47
N LYS A 34 -25.14 -7.20 -22.89
CA LYS A 34 -25.07 -5.79 -23.30
C LYS A 34 -23.73 -5.15 -22.98
N TYR A 35 -23.00 -5.68 -22.00
CA TYR A 35 -21.69 -5.20 -21.59
C TYR A 35 -20.53 -5.89 -22.32
N LYS A 36 -20.80 -6.67 -23.38
CA LYS A 36 -19.76 -7.35 -24.15
C LYS A 36 -19.19 -6.39 -25.20
N SER A 37 -18.19 -5.59 -24.83
CA SER A 37 -17.36 -4.83 -25.78
C SER A 37 -16.09 -5.61 -26.14
N GLY A 38 -15.46 -5.22 -27.25
CA GLY A 38 -14.09 -5.64 -27.57
C GLY A 38 -13.05 -4.92 -26.70
N PHE A 39 -11.78 -5.24 -26.94
CA PHE A 39 -10.65 -4.46 -26.43
C PHE A 39 -10.57 -3.11 -27.16
N GLY A 40 -9.78 -2.19 -26.61
CA GLY A 40 -9.65 -0.81 -27.03
C GLY A 40 -10.37 0.17 -26.10
N PHE A 41 -10.67 1.33 -26.66
CA PHE A 41 -11.49 2.36 -26.00
C PHE A 41 -12.97 2.05 -26.22
N ASN A 42 -13.76 2.12 -25.15
CA ASN A 42 -15.21 1.96 -25.25
C ASN A 42 -15.87 3.34 -25.41
N GLU A 43 -16.34 3.65 -26.63
CA GLU A 43 -16.95 4.93 -26.96
C GLU A 43 -18.21 5.24 -26.13
N GLU A 44 -19.00 4.22 -25.80
CA GLU A 44 -20.19 4.39 -24.95
C GLU A 44 -19.78 4.82 -23.53
N VAL A 45 -18.72 4.22 -22.99
CA VAL A 45 -18.15 4.60 -21.68
C VAL A 45 -17.59 6.01 -21.75
N LEU A 46 -16.81 6.36 -22.77
CA LEU A 46 -16.25 7.71 -22.92
C LEU A 46 -17.35 8.78 -23.07
N THR A 47 -18.42 8.48 -23.80
CA THR A 47 -19.57 9.38 -23.95
C THR A 47 -20.27 9.59 -22.61
N ALA A 48 -20.52 8.50 -21.86
CA ALA A 48 -21.12 8.59 -20.53
C ALA A 48 -20.20 9.31 -19.51
N VAL A 49 -18.88 9.16 -19.64
CA VAL A 49 -17.89 9.94 -18.88
C VAL A 49 -18.01 11.41 -19.21
N ALA A 50 -18.10 11.78 -20.50
CA ALA A 50 -18.24 13.16 -20.93
C ALA A 50 -19.50 13.83 -20.38
N GLU A 51 -20.63 13.13 -20.41
CA GLU A 51 -21.88 13.61 -19.80
C GLU A 51 -21.73 13.84 -18.30
N LYS A 52 -21.14 12.87 -17.59
CA LYS A 52 -20.90 12.99 -16.14
C LYS A 52 -19.91 14.11 -15.81
N ALA A 53 -18.85 14.25 -16.60
CA ALA A 53 -17.83 15.28 -16.39
C ALA A 53 -18.39 16.71 -16.54
N ARG A 54 -19.48 16.92 -17.29
CA ARG A 54 -20.19 18.21 -17.33
C ARG A 54 -20.85 18.59 -16.00
N THR A 55 -21.22 17.60 -15.19
CA THR A 55 -21.84 17.81 -13.87
C THR A 55 -20.82 18.00 -12.74
N ILE A 56 -19.54 17.70 -13.01
CA ILE A 56 -18.47 17.76 -12.03
C ILE A 56 -17.68 19.06 -12.24
N ASP A 57 -17.41 19.76 -11.14
CA ASP A 57 -16.60 20.97 -11.16
C ASP A 57 -15.17 20.72 -11.72
N PRO A 58 -14.61 21.62 -12.55
CA PRO A 58 -13.24 21.55 -13.07
C PRO A 58 -12.19 21.09 -12.04
N TYR A 59 -12.24 21.61 -10.83
CA TYR A 59 -11.31 21.28 -9.76
C TYR A 59 -11.28 19.77 -9.45
N HIS A 60 -12.42 19.10 -9.54
CA HIS A 60 -12.56 17.67 -9.23
C HIS A 60 -12.26 16.74 -10.41
N ARG A 61 -11.95 17.29 -11.58
CA ARG A 61 -11.67 16.55 -12.82
C ARG A 61 -10.18 16.37 -13.11
N HIS A 62 -9.31 16.96 -12.28
CA HIS A 62 -7.86 16.78 -12.32
C HIS A 62 -7.43 15.46 -11.67
N GLY A 63 -6.46 14.79 -12.29
CA GLY A 63 -6.00 13.46 -11.91
C GLY A 63 -4.91 12.92 -12.82
N GLY A 64 -4.75 11.60 -12.81
CA GLY A 64 -3.79 10.94 -13.70
C GLY A 64 -4.28 9.58 -14.14
N ILE A 65 -3.54 9.01 -15.09
CA ILE A 65 -3.79 7.67 -15.60
C ILE A 65 -2.79 6.67 -15.01
N LEU A 66 -3.31 5.55 -14.55
CA LEU A 66 -2.55 4.42 -14.03
C LEU A 66 -2.58 3.31 -15.08
N VAL A 67 -1.42 2.76 -15.40
CA VAL A 67 -1.25 1.80 -16.49
C VAL A 67 -0.50 0.58 -16.00
N ASP A 68 -1.14 -0.58 -16.08
CA ASP A 68 -0.55 -1.86 -15.70
C ASP A 68 -1.24 -3.03 -16.43
N GLU A 69 -0.61 -4.19 -16.41
CA GLU A 69 -1.03 -5.39 -17.10
C GLU A 69 -1.44 -6.49 -16.11
N MET A 70 -2.53 -7.21 -16.41
CA MET A 70 -2.95 -8.38 -15.65
C MET A 70 -2.81 -9.64 -16.50
N LYS A 71 -2.20 -10.70 -15.94
CA LYS A 71 -2.14 -12.02 -16.58
C LYS A 71 -3.56 -12.60 -16.78
N LEU A 72 -3.82 -13.09 -17.98
CA LEU A 72 -5.03 -13.76 -18.41
C LEU A 72 -4.73 -15.21 -18.79
N SER A 73 -5.76 -16.06 -18.76
CA SER A 73 -5.67 -17.42 -19.31
C SER A 73 -5.95 -17.38 -20.81
N GLU A 74 -4.99 -17.85 -21.61
CA GLU A 74 -5.17 -18.00 -23.06
C GLU A 74 -6.42 -18.83 -23.36
N ASN A 75 -7.39 -18.23 -24.05
CA ASN A 75 -8.64 -18.90 -24.34
C ASN A 75 -9.33 -18.25 -25.54
N LEU A 76 -9.73 -19.09 -26.49
CA LEU A 76 -10.51 -18.67 -27.65
C LEU A 76 -11.98 -19.01 -27.43
N THR A 77 -12.84 -18.02 -27.62
CA THR A 77 -14.30 -18.21 -27.52
C THR A 77 -14.99 -17.70 -28.77
N VAL A 78 -16.00 -18.42 -29.24
CA VAL A 78 -16.83 -17.98 -30.35
C VAL A 78 -17.98 -17.14 -29.78
N ASP A 79 -18.17 -15.94 -30.31
CA ASP A 79 -19.30 -15.10 -29.94
C ASP A 79 -20.60 -15.55 -30.63
N SER A 80 -21.73 -14.93 -30.26
CA SER A 80 -23.03 -15.24 -30.88
C SER A 80 -23.12 -14.87 -32.36
N LYS A 81 -22.16 -14.11 -32.89
CA LYS A 81 -22.05 -13.72 -34.30
C LYS A 81 -21.08 -14.64 -35.06
N GLY A 82 -20.54 -15.68 -34.42
CA GLY A 82 -19.58 -16.61 -35.03
C GLY A 82 -18.14 -16.09 -35.07
N GLN A 83 -17.83 -14.95 -34.46
CA GLN A 83 -16.48 -14.39 -34.42
C GLN A 83 -15.67 -15.00 -33.28
N VAL A 84 -14.44 -15.39 -33.57
CA VAL A 84 -13.51 -15.93 -32.58
C VAL A 84 -12.85 -14.76 -31.84
N GLN A 85 -12.98 -14.76 -30.51
CA GLN A 85 -12.43 -13.77 -29.59
C GLN A 85 -11.33 -14.40 -28.73
N GLY A 86 -10.43 -13.57 -28.20
CA GLY A 86 -9.32 -14.01 -27.34
C GLY A 86 -7.94 -13.91 -27.99
N PHE A 87 -7.86 -13.29 -29.17
CA PHE A 87 -6.60 -12.90 -29.79
C PHE A 87 -6.06 -11.58 -29.21
N VAL A 88 -4.80 -11.29 -29.50
CA VAL A 88 -4.19 -9.97 -29.23
C VAL A 88 -4.99 -8.89 -29.95
N ASP A 89 -5.34 -7.84 -29.21
CA ASP A 89 -6.11 -6.70 -29.70
C ASP A 89 -5.61 -5.43 -28.98
N LEU A 90 -4.66 -4.77 -29.64
CA LEU A 90 -4.14 -3.45 -29.29
C LEU A 90 -4.86 -2.36 -30.10
N SER A 91 -6.11 -2.60 -30.51
CA SER A 91 -6.89 -1.76 -31.41
C SER A 91 -6.12 -1.51 -32.73
N LYS A 92 -6.10 -0.26 -33.22
CA LYS A 92 -5.40 0.16 -34.44
C LYS A 92 -3.87 -0.02 -34.41
N TYR A 93 -3.30 -0.44 -33.29
CA TYR A 93 -1.86 -0.69 -33.13
C TYR A 93 -1.48 -2.17 -33.14
N THR A 94 -2.45 -3.06 -33.33
CA THR A 94 -2.19 -4.50 -33.49
C THR A 94 -1.36 -4.71 -34.76
N SER A 95 -0.21 -5.35 -34.64
CA SER A 95 0.62 -5.65 -35.81
C SER A 95 0.09 -6.91 -36.52
N PRO A 96 0.21 -7.03 -37.85
CA PRO A 96 -0.32 -8.18 -38.60
C PRO A 96 0.23 -9.52 -38.11
N GLY A 97 1.47 -9.55 -37.60
CA GLY A 97 2.09 -10.74 -37.02
C GLY A 97 1.54 -11.15 -35.65
N GLN A 98 0.72 -10.32 -35.00
CA GLN A 98 0.14 -10.58 -33.68
C GLN A 98 -1.36 -10.92 -33.73
N GLU A 99 -2.06 -10.60 -34.82
CA GLU A 99 -3.51 -10.78 -34.95
C GLU A 99 -3.97 -12.24 -34.74
N GLY A 100 -3.14 -13.21 -35.12
CA GLY A 100 -3.44 -14.64 -34.91
C GLY A 100 -3.00 -15.20 -33.56
N ALA A 101 -2.31 -14.39 -32.73
CA ALA A 101 -1.75 -14.86 -31.47
C ALA A 101 -2.78 -14.77 -30.34
N GLN A 102 -2.80 -15.77 -29.45
CA GLN A 102 -3.67 -15.74 -28.28
C GLN A 102 -3.21 -14.67 -27.28
N CYS A 103 -4.18 -13.94 -26.74
CA CYS A 103 -3.98 -12.94 -25.70
C CYS A 103 -3.77 -13.62 -24.35
N ASP A 104 -2.72 -13.22 -23.63
CA ASP A 104 -2.38 -13.74 -22.30
C ASP A 104 -2.21 -12.63 -21.25
N HIS A 105 -2.33 -11.35 -21.62
CA HIS A 105 -2.33 -10.22 -20.71
C HIS A 105 -3.40 -9.19 -21.10
N GLY A 106 -4.04 -8.58 -20.11
CA GLY A 106 -4.94 -7.44 -20.28
C GLY A 106 -4.29 -6.18 -19.73
N LEU A 107 -3.87 -5.27 -20.62
CA LEU A 107 -3.44 -3.92 -20.27
C LEU A 107 -4.67 -3.10 -19.88
N VAL A 108 -4.67 -2.45 -18.72
CA VAL A 108 -5.78 -1.58 -18.28
C VAL A 108 -5.27 -0.18 -18.01
N ILE A 109 -6.05 0.81 -18.45
CA ILE A 109 -5.78 2.21 -18.18
C ILE A 109 -6.91 2.79 -17.33
N LEU A 110 -6.55 3.18 -16.11
CA LEU A 110 -7.48 3.67 -15.10
C LEU A 110 -7.21 5.14 -14.80
N PHE A 111 -8.23 5.98 -14.91
CA PHE A 111 -8.20 7.35 -14.42
C PHE A 111 -8.43 7.41 -12.91
N GLN A 112 -7.51 8.09 -12.22
CA GLN A 112 -7.53 8.34 -10.79
C GLN A 112 -7.52 9.86 -10.53
N PRO A 113 -8.64 10.46 -10.07
CA PRO A 113 -8.68 11.87 -9.71
C PRO A 113 -7.87 12.16 -8.44
N PHE A 114 -7.38 13.39 -8.29
CA PHE A 114 -6.76 13.86 -7.02
C PHE A 114 -7.79 13.94 -5.90
N THR A 115 -9.02 14.36 -6.22
CA THR A 115 -10.12 14.51 -5.29
C THR A 115 -11.29 13.60 -5.62
N GLY A 116 -11.88 13.02 -4.57
CA GLY A 116 -13.01 12.11 -4.67
C GLY A 116 -12.63 10.64 -4.48
N ARG A 117 -13.66 9.79 -4.44
CA ARG A 117 -13.54 8.34 -4.27
C ARG A 117 -14.00 7.58 -5.53
N TRP A 118 -14.04 8.27 -6.65
CA TRP A 118 -14.40 7.70 -7.94
C TRP A 118 -13.12 7.42 -8.73
N GLN A 119 -13.22 6.46 -9.64
CA GLN A 119 -12.19 5.99 -10.55
C GLN A 119 -12.91 5.60 -11.84
N GLN A 120 -12.23 5.70 -12.98
CA GLN A 120 -12.85 5.37 -14.25
C GLN A 120 -11.89 4.60 -15.14
N ILE A 121 -12.33 3.45 -15.65
CA ILE A 121 -11.56 2.69 -16.62
C ILE A 121 -11.76 3.38 -17.98
N LEU A 122 -10.66 3.78 -18.61
CA LEU A 122 -10.65 4.50 -19.89
C LEU A 122 -10.46 3.57 -21.08
N GLY A 123 -9.65 2.52 -20.91
CA GLY A 123 -9.37 1.55 -21.97
C GLY A 123 -8.81 0.24 -21.43
N ALA A 124 -8.99 -0.82 -22.20
CA ALA A 124 -8.44 -2.13 -21.93
C ALA A 124 -7.93 -2.78 -23.22
N PHE A 125 -6.72 -3.30 -23.25
CA PHE A 125 -6.10 -3.85 -24.47
C PHE A 125 -5.59 -5.27 -24.23
N GLY A 126 -5.77 -6.15 -25.23
CA GLY A 126 -5.34 -7.54 -25.17
C GLY A 126 -3.93 -7.66 -25.74
N ALA A 127 -2.98 -8.12 -24.94
CA ALA A 127 -1.58 -8.25 -25.33
C ALA A 127 -1.09 -9.71 -25.22
N ARG A 128 0.03 -9.99 -25.90
CA ARG A 128 0.82 -11.21 -25.70
C ARG A 128 2.16 -10.85 -25.04
N SER A 129 2.42 -11.42 -23.87
CA SER A 129 3.53 -11.09 -22.99
C SER A 129 3.50 -9.65 -22.46
N ASN A 130 3.93 -8.67 -23.25
CA ASN A 130 3.95 -7.27 -22.87
C ASN A 130 3.63 -6.37 -24.07
N VAL A 131 3.17 -5.15 -23.80
CA VAL A 131 3.02 -4.15 -24.85
C VAL A 131 4.37 -3.48 -25.13
N LYS A 132 4.79 -3.49 -26.40
CA LYS A 132 6.03 -2.84 -26.84
C LYS A 132 6.00 -1.35 -26.51
N ALA A 133 7.15 -0.79 -26.16
CA ALA A 133 7.27 0.58 -25.68
C ALA A 133 6.72 1.65 -26.65
N ASP A 134 6.92 1.46 -27.95
CA ASP A 134 6.46 2.37 -29.01
C ASP A 134 4.93 2.33 -29.17
N VAL A 135 4.33 1.13 -29.07
CA VAL A 135 2.88 0.95 -29.08
C VAL A 135 2.26 1.51 -27.80
N LEU A 136 2.87 1.23 -26.65
CA LEU A 136 2.42 1.72 -25.36
C LEU A 136 2.42 3.25 -25.32
N ALA A 137 3.47 3.91 -25.82
CA ALA A 137 3.53 5.36 -25.92
C ALA A 137 2.36 5.94 -26.73
N LYS A 138 2.02 5.31 -27.87
CA LYS A 138 0.88 5.72 -28.70
C LYS A 138 -0.45 5.54 -27.97
N ILE A 139 -0.64 4.40 -27.31
CA ILE A 139 -1.84 4.11 -26.49
C ILE A 139 -2.00 5.16 -25.37
N ILE A 140 -0.91 5.53 -24.70
CA ILE A 140 -0.92 6.56 -23.64
C ILE A 140 -1.37 7.91 -24.20
N VAL A 141 -0.80 8.35 -25.31
CA VAL A 141 -1.18 9.62 -25.96
C VAL A 141 -2.65 9.62 -26.36
N ASP A 142 -3.12 8.55 -27.02
CA ASP A 142 -4.53 8.40 -27.38
C ASP A 142 -5.44 8.44 -26.15
N THR A 143 -5.03 7.78 -25.06
CA THR A 143 -5.82 7.76 -23.81
C THR A 143 -5.91 9.15 -23.20
N VAL A 144 -4.82 9.91 -23.17
CA VAL A 144 -4.81 11.30 -22.70
C VAL A 144 -5.77 12.14 -23.56
N ILE A 145 -5.68 12.03 -24.88
CA ILE A 145 -6.56 12.78 -25.81
C ILE A 145 -8.04 12.41 -25.57
N CYS A 146 -8.36 11.13 -25.42
CA CYS A 146 -9.73 10.66 -25.16
C CYS A 146 -10.27 11.14 -23.80
N ALA A 147 -9.44 11.11 -22.75
CA ALA A 147 -9.81 11.59 -21.42
C ALA A 147 -10.12 13.09 -21.43
N GLU A 148 -9.25 13.89 -22.03
CA GLU A 148 -9.38 15.35 -22.14
C GLU A 148 -10.60 15.75 -22.96
N LYS A 149 -10.84 15.08 -24.10
CA LYS A 149 -12.08 15.26 -24.89
C LYS A 149 -13.33 14.92 -24.10
N SER A 150 -13.23 14.00 -23.14
CA SER A 150 -14.31 13.64 -22.22
C SER A 150 -14.40 14.57 -21.00
N GLY A 151 -13.60 15.64 -20.94
CA GLY A 151 -13.60 16.62 -19.86
C GLY A 151 -12.86 16.18 -18.59
N LEU A 152 -12.00 15.17 -18.67
CA LEU A 152 -11.11 14.76 -17.58
C LEU A 152 -9.69 15.25 -17.84
N PHE A 153 -9.10 15.96 -16.87
CA PHE A 153 -7.76 16.54 -17.01
C PHE A 153 -6.69 15.56 -16.53
N VAL A 154 -5.74 15.22 -17.41
CA VAL A 154 -4.69 14.23 -17.14
C VAL A 154 -3.36 14.92 -16.83
N ASP A 155 -3.07 15.09 -15.54
CA ASP A 155 -1.86 15.75 -15.05
C ASP A 155 -0.64 14.81 -14.98
N PHE A 156 -0.86 13.50 -14.87
CA PHE A 156 0.21 12.51 -14.75
C PHE A 156 -0.09 11.11 -15.30
N VAL A 157 0.97 10.35 -15.55
CA VAL A 157 0.96 8.93 -15.91
C VAL A 157 1.80 8.13 -14.91
N THR A 158 1.22 7.07 -14.33
CA THR A 158 1.96 6.14 -13.46
C THR A 158 2.02 4.74 -14.06
N CYS A 159 3.25 4.25 -14.25
CA CYS A 159 3.56 2.89 -14.70
C CYS A 159 4.48 2.16 -13.71
N ASP A 160 4.63 0.85 -13.82
CA ASP A 160 5.58 0.10 -13.00
C ASP A 160 7.04 0.38 -13.41
N GLY A 161 8.00 -0.34 -12.80
CA GLY A 161 9.44 -0.21 -13.09
C GLY A 161 9.97 -1.08 -14.23
N ALA A 162 9.11 -1.70 -15.05
CA ALA A 162 9.50 -2.64 -16.08
C ALA A 162 10.32 -2.00 -17.22
N VAL A 163 11.12 -2.83 -17.91
CA VAL A 163 12.07 -2.39 -18.95
C VAL A 163 11.36 -1.71 -20.13
N TRP A 164 10.18 -2.20 -20.54
CA TRP A 164 9.39 -1.60 -21.61
C TRP A 164 8.79 -0.25 -21.19
N ASN A 165 8.36 -0.11 -19.93
CA ASN A 165 7.87 1.16 -19.38
C ASN A 165 8.98 2.22 -19.30
N ARG A 166 10.21 1.83 -18.94
CA ARG A 166 11.39 2.70 -19.03
C ARG A 166 11.76 3.05 -20.46
N SER A 167 11.61 2.12 -21.40
CA SER A 167 11.80 2.39 -22.83
C SER A 167 10.76 3.38 -23.35
N MET A 168 9.50 3.27 -22.90
CA MET A 168 8.44 4.22 -23.21
C MET A 168 8.79 5.63 -22.70
N TRP A 169 9.34 5.75 -21.49
CA TRP A 169 9.81 7.05 -20.97
C TRP A 169 10.82 7.72 -21.89
N LYS A 170 11.79 6.96 -22.43
CA LYS A 170 12.79 7.48 -23.37
C LYS A 170 12.14 8.04 -24.65
N ILE A 171 11.07 7.40 -25.14
CA ILE A 171 10.30 7.88 -26.32
C ILE A 171 9.66 9.24 -26.03
N PHE A 172 9.13 9.43 -24.82
CA PHE A 172 8.61 10.74 -24.37
C PHE A 172 9.71 11.76 -24.04
N GLY A 173 10.99 11.37 -24.00
CA GLY A 173 12.09 12.24 -23.57
C GLY A 173 12.22 12.38 -22.05
N VAL A 174 11.55 11.51 -21.29
CA VAL A 174 11.68 11.41 -19.82
C VAL A 174 12.95 10.63 -19.50
N SER A 175 13.72 11.14 -18.54
CA SER A 175 14.95 10.51 -18.09
C SER A 175 15.26 10.87 -16.64
N GLY A 176 15.67 9.89 -15.82
CA GLY A 176 16.12 10.11 -14.44
C GLY A 176 17.64 10.06 -14.28
N LYS A 177 18.39 10.43 -15.32
CA LYS A 177 19.86 10.54 -15.23
C LYS A 177 20.27 11.60 -14.21
N LEU A 178 21.42 11.37 -13.58
CA LEU A 178 22.07 12.33 -12.69
C LEU A 178 22.21 13.69 -13.40
N GLU A 179 21.91 14.78 -12.69
CA GLU A 179 21.99 16.19 -13.18
C GLU A 179 21.07 16.57 -14.35
N LYS A 180 20.45 15.62 -15.05
CA LYS A 180 19.51 15.85 -16.17
C LYS A 180 18.21 15.08 -15.97
N THR A 181 17.59 15.23 -14.80
CA THR A 181 16.30 14.61 -14.54
C THR A 181 15.18 15.37 -15.25
N VAL A 182 14.60 14.75 -16.28
CA VAL A 182 13.42 15.20 -17.00
C VAL A 182 12.26 14.30 -16.59
N CYS A 183 11.30 14.87 -15.85
CA CYS A 183 10.19 14.12 -15.25
C CYS A 183 8.82 14.43 -15.89
N LYS A 184 8.77 15.40 -16.81
CA LYS A 184 7.55 15.90 -17.43
C LYS A 184 7.78 16.34 -18.87
N VAL A 185 6.72 16.33 -19.65
CA VAL A 185 6.69 16.70 -21.08
C VAL A 185 5.55 17.67 -21.35
N LYS A 186 5.60 18.42 -22.46
CA LYS A 186 4.48 19.27 -22.87
C LYS A 186 3.23 18.41 -23.03
N HIS A 187 2.11 18.86 -22.49
CA HIS A 187 0.88 18.11 -22.53
C HIS A 187 0.37 17.98 -23.99
N PRO A 188 -0.06 16.79 -24.45
CA PRO A 188 -0.33 16.53 -25.86
C PRO A 188 -1.58 17.23 -26.41
N VAL A 189 -2.50 17.66 -25.54
CA VAL A 189 -3.73 18.37 -25.93
C VAL A 189 -3.59 19.88 -25.82
N ASP A 190 -2.88 20.36 -24.81
CA ASP A 190 -2.66 21.79 -24.59
C ASP A 190 -1.22 22.01 -24.10
N PRO A 191 -0.34 22.62 -24.92
CA PRO A 191 1.05 22.87 -24.56
C PRO A 191 1.28 23.84 -23.39
N SER A 192 0.24 24.49 -22.85
CA SER A 192 0.33 25.46 -21.74
C SER A 192 0.70 24.81 -20.39
N TRP A 193 0.54 23.49 -20.28
CA TRP A 193 0.81 22.70 -19.08
C TRP A 193 1.55 21.40 -19.43
N TYR A 194 1.82 20.59 -18.41
CA TYR A 194 2.74 19.46 -18.50
C TYR A 194 2.10 18.14 -18.08
N LEU A 195 2.43 17.08 -18.81
CA LEU A 195 2.14 15.70 -18.42
C LEU A 195 3.35 15.14 -17.65
N HIS A 196 3.14 14.75 -16.41
CA HIS A 196 4.19 14.21 -15.54
C HIS A 196 4.25 12.68 -15.60
N PHE A 197 5.43 12.10 -15.47
CA PHE A 197 5.60 10.65 -15.43
C PHE A 197 6.05 10.20 -14.04
N LEU A 198 5.47 9.11 -13.54
CA LEU A 198 5.83 8.49 -12.27
C LEU A 198 5.96 6.98 -12.42
N SER A 199 6.90 6.42 -11.67
CA SER A 199 6.98 5.00 -11.42
C SER A 199 6.23 4.66 -10.12
N ASP A 200 5.63 3.48 -10.05
CA ASP A 200 4.95 3.01 -8.84
C ASP A 200 5.89 3.00 -7.61
N PHE A 201 5.64 3.92 -6.68
CA PHE A 201 6.51 4.13 -5.53
C PHE A 201 6.58 2.92 -4.58
N PRO A 202 5.46 2.26 -4.21
CA PRO A 202 5.51 1.00 -3.46
C PRO A 202 6.38 -0.08 -4.13
N HIS A 203 6.31 -0.22 -5.45
CA HIS A 203 7.20 -1.13 -6.19
C HIS A 203 8.67 -0.71 -6.09
N LEU A 204 8.98 0.59 -6.17
CA LEU A 204 10.36 1.09 -5.97
C LEU A 204 10.89 0.76 -4.57
N VAL A 205 10.09 0.96 -3.51
CA VAL A 205 10.44 0.59 -2.14
C VAL A 205 10.75 -0.90 -2.02
N LYS A 206 9.94 -1.75 -2.66
CA LYS A 206 10.17 -3.19 -2.76
C LYS A 206 11.50 -3.51 -3.45
N CYS A 207 11.83 -2.83 -4.54
CA CYS A 207 13.12 -2.99 -5.23
C CYS A 207 14.31 -2.57 -4.35
N VAL A 208 14.20 -1.46 -3.61
CA VAL A 208 15.23 -1.02 -2.66
C VAL A 208 15.43 -2.06 -1.56
N ARG A 209 14.35 -2.57 -0.95
CA ARG A 209 14.43 -3.67 0.04
C ARG A 209 15.12 -4.88 -0.55
N ASN A 210 14.72 -5.32 -1.74
CA ASN A 210 15.28 -6.50 -2.38
C ASN A 210 16.79 -6.32 -2.64
N ALA A 211 17.25 -5.11 -2.98
CA ALA A 211 18.68 -4.81 -3.11
C ALA A 211 19.42 -4.92 -1.75
N VAL A 212 18.86 -4.36 -0.67
CA VAL A 212 19.41 -4.48 0.69
C VAL A 212 19.53 -5.95 1.11
N THR A 213 18.47 -6.74 0.92
CA THR A 213 18.44 -8.15 1.37
C THR A 213 19.28 -9.11 0.54
N SER A 214 19.59 -8.77 -0.71
CA SER A 214 20.31 -9.68 -1.63
C SER A 214 21.83 -9.47 -1.62
N LYS A 215 22.29 -8.22 -1.70
CA LYS A 215 23.71 -7.88 -1.84
C LYS A 215 24.20 -6.90 -0.77
N GLY A 216 23.29 -6.25 -0.06
CA GLY A 216 23.59 -5.04 0.71
C GLY A 216 23.84 -3.84 -0.21
N LEU A 217 23.86 -2.64 0.39
CA LEU A 217 24.11 -1.38 -0.29
C LEU A 217 25.32 -0.69 0.32
N LEU A 218 26.16 -0.05 -0.49
CA LEU A 218 27.29 0.76 -0.03
C LEU A 218 26.94 2.23 -0.19
N THR A 219 26.38 2.83 0.86
CA THR A 219 25.97 4.23 0.90
C THR A 219 27.12 5.15 1.34
N PRO A 220 27.01 6.49 1.16
CA PRO A 220 28.01 7.44 1.66
C PRO A 220 28.25 7.30 3.17
N ASP A 221 27.22 6.91 3.92
CA ASP A 221 27.27 6.74 5.38
C ASP A 221 27.85 5.37 5.80
N GLY A 222 28.12 4.48 4.84
CA GLY A 222 28.65 3.13 5.06
C GLY A 222 27.76 2.02 4.50
N ARG A 223 28.04 0.79 4.91
CA ARG A 223 27.35 -0.41 4.41
C ARG A 223 25.98 -0.58 5.07
N VAL A 224 24.94 -0.68 4.25
CA VAL A 224 23.57 -0.99 4.66
C VAL A 224 23.30 -2.46 4.37
N GLY A 225 22.92 -3.20 5.40
CA GLY A 225 22.79 -4.66 5.33
C GLY A 225 21.55 -5.18 6.06
N SER A 226 20.94 -6.23 5.52
CA SER A 226 19.83 -6.93 6.17
C SER A 226 20.27 -7.83 7.32
N GLU A 227 21.56 -8.21 7.35
CA GLU A 227 22.17 -9.05 8.38
C GLU A 227 22.07 -8.44 9.78
N TYR A 228 22.22 -7.12 9.91
CA TYR A 228 22.11 -6.42 11.19
C TYR A 228 20.67 -6.49 11.74
N VAL A 229 19.68 -6.32 10.85
CA VAL A 229 18.25 -6.44 11.19
C VAL A 229 17.90 -7.89 11.51
N LYS A 230 18.47 -8.84 10.76
CA LYS A 230 18.30 -10.28 10.99
C LYS A 230 18.80 -10.67 12.38
N GLU A 231 19.97 -10.19 12.79
CA GLU A 231 20.52 -10.51 14.09
C GLU A 231 19.71 -9.88 15.22
N ALA A 232 19.34 -8.60 15.10
CA ALA A 232 18.41 -7.97 16.03
C ALA A 232 17.07 -8.74 16.12
N CYS A 233 16.56 -9.25 15.00
CA CYS A 233 15.31 -10.03 14.96
C CYS A 233 15.45 -11.37 15.68
N LYS A 234 16.60 -12.05 15.59
CA LYS A 234 16.86 -13.26 16.38
C LYS A 234 16.92 -12.97 17.87
N CYS A 235 17.55 -11.86 18.28
CA CYS A 235 17.57 -11.43 19.67
C CYS A 235 16.16 -11.10 20.19
N ASP A 236 15.32 -10.46 19.38
CA ASP A 236 13.94 -10.10 19.75
C ASP A 236 13.01 -11.33 19.83
N THR A 237 13.28 -12.34 19.00
CA THR A 237 12.48 -13.58 18.92
C THR A 237 13.01 -14.71 19.80
N SER A 238 14.13 -14.51 20.50
CA SER A 238 14.75 -15.55 21.34
C SER A 238 13.87 -15.99 22.50
N SER A 239 12.90 -15.16 22.89
CA SER A 239 11.92 -15.40 23.95
C SER A 239 10.50 -15.24 23.40
N SER A 240 9.67 -16.25 23.63
CA SER A 240 8.24 -16.22 23.28
C SER A 240 7.40 -15.47 24.32
N VAL A 241 7.93 -15.26 25.52
CA VAL A 241 7.16 -14.81 26.70
C VAL A 241 7.37 -13.33 27.01
N THR A 242 8.44 -12.71 26.52
CA THR A 242 8.77 -11.31 26.80
C THR A 242 8.23 -10.36 25.73
N LEU A 243 8.04 -9.09 26.11
CA LEU A 243 7.75 -8.00 25.18
C LEU A 243 8.82 -7.89 24.09
N ARG A 244 8.34 -7.61 22.88
CA ARG A 244 9.16 -7.48 21.67
C ARG A 244 9.32 -6.02 21.26
N ALA A 245 10.54 -5.63 20.91
CA ALA A 245 10.82 -4.35 20.26
C ALA A 245 10.31 -4.34 18.81
N MET A 246 10.26 -5.51 18.16
CA MET A 246 9.91 -5.68 16.76
C MET A 246 8.80 -6.73 16.52
N PRO A 247 7.59 -6.53 17.08
CA PRO A 247 6.55 -7.55 17.08
C PRO A 247 6.11 -8.01 15.68
N HIS A 248 6.20 -7.16 14.66
CA HIS A 248 5.81 -7.50 13.28
C HIS A 248 7.00 -7.81 12.36
N VAL A 249 8.24 -7.69 12.84
CA VAL A 249 9.43 -8.02 12.05
C VAL A 249 9.69 -9.51 12.21
N THR A 250 9.49 -10.26 11.14
CA THR A 250 9.77 -11.69 11.08
C THR A 250 10.96 -11.96 10.18
N MET A 251 11.45 -13.21 10.17
CA MET A 251 12.51 -13.62 9.24
C MET A 251 12.14 -13.40 7.77
N ALA A 252 10.86 -13.41 7.40
CA ALA A 252 10.39 -13.07 6.05
C ALA A 252 10.62 -11.60 5.68
N VAL A 253 10.71 -10.70 6.66
CA VAL A 253 11.05 -9.28 6.45
C VAL A 253 12.55 -9.15 6.15
N CYS A 254 13.39 -9.84 6.92
CA CYS A 254 14.85 -9.76 6.83
C CYS A 254 15.42 -10.58 5.67
N GLN A 255 14.88 -11.77 5.41
CA GLN A 255 15.35 -12.72 4.40
C GLN A 255 14.16 -13.32 3.62
N PRO A 256 13.51 -12.52 2.75
CA PRO A 256 12.34 -12.96 2.00
C PRO A 256 12.68 -14.04 0.97
N ASN A 257 11.83 -15.07 0.88
CA ASN A 257 11.85 -16.03 -0.22
C ASN A 257 11.34 -15.41 -1.54
N GLY A 258 11.32 -16.19 -2.64
CA GLY A 258 10.91 -15.71 -3.97
C GLY A 258 9.53 -15.06 -4.01
N PHE A 259 8.53 -15.64 -3.33
CA PHE A 259 7.17 -15.11 -3.27
C PHE A 259 7.06 -13.91 -2.32
N GLU A 260 7.74 -13.96 -1.17
CA GLU A 260 7.78 -12.88 -0.19
C GLU A 260 8.50 -11.62 -0.70
N LYS A 261 9.41 -11.76 -1.67
CA LYS A 261 10.04 -10.63 -2.36
C LYS A 261 9.01 -9.76 -3.08
N MET A 262 7.87 -10.33 -3.49
CA MET A 262 6.78 -9.60 -4.15
C MET A 262 5.87 -8.86 -3.18
N ARG A 263 5.88 -9.22 -1.89
CA ARG A 263 5.01 -8.64 -0.88
C ARG A 263 5.49 -7.26 -0.43
N VAL A 264 4.79 -6.23 -0.87
CA VAL A 264 5.06 -4.82 -0.54
C VAL A 264 4.99 -4.56 0.97
N ASN A 265 4.05 -5.20 1.68
CA ASN A 265 3.91 -5.01 3.12
C ASN A 265 5.19 -5.36 3.89
N LEU A 266 5.92 -6.41 3.48
CA LEU A 266 7.19 -6.78 4.11
C LEU A 266 8.28 -5.73 3.87
N ALA A 267 8.30 -5.09 2.69
CA ALA A 267 9.24 -4.01 2.40
C ALA A 267 8.96 -2.77 3.25
N PHE A 268 7.68 -2.44 3.47
CA PHE A 268 7.28 -1.34 4.34
C PHE A 268 7.61 -1.64 5.81
N THR A 269 7.43 -2.88 6.26
CA THR A 269 7.85 -3.30 7.61
C THR A 269 9.37 -3.23 7.78
N PHE A 270 10.16 -3.54 6.75
CA PHE A 270 11.62 -3.40 6.81
C PHE A 270 12.06 -1.94 7.01
N PHE A 271 11.37 -0.99 6.37
CA PHE A 271 11.62 0.44 6.50
C PHE A 271 10.70 1.10 7.55
N SER A 272 10.54 0.48 8.72
CA SER A 272 9.62 0.94 9.76
C SER A 272 10.33 1.34 11.05
N ASP A 273 9.58 1.99 11.93
CA ASP A 273 10.00 2.33 13.29
C ASP A 273 10.34 1.07 14.11
N GLU A 274 9.75 -0.08 13.80
CA GLU A 274 10.05 -1.33 14.50
C GLU A 274 11.51 -1.72 14.31
N VAL A 275 11.99 -1.74 13.07
CA VAL A 275 13.38 -2.07 12.76
C VAL A 275 14.35 -1.11 13.45
N LEU A 276 14.05 0.18 13.48
CA LEU A 276 14.87 1.17 14.20
C LEU A 276 14.89 0.93 15.71
N ARG A 277 13.76 0.52 16.30
CA ARG A 277 13.68 0.14 17.72
C ARG A 277 14.52 -1.08 18.01
N GLY A 278 14.41 -2.14 17.19
CA GLY A 278 15.19 -3.34 17.38
C GLY A 278 16.69 -3.11 17.23
N LEU A 279 17.11 -2.37 16.20
CA LEU A 279 18.52 -2.01 16.02
C LEU A 279 19.07 -1.17 17.19
N TYR A 280 18.23 -0.34 17.81
CA TYR A 280 18.62 0.43 19.00
C TYR A 280 18.69 -0.43 20.27
N VAL A 281 17.67 -1.26 20.52
CA VAL A 281 17.56 -2.11 21.71
C VAL A 281 18.68 -3.17 21.73
N TYR A 282 18.93 -3.81 20.59
CA TYR A 282 19.88 -4.91 20.44
C TYR A 282 21.23 -4.48 19.85
N ASN A 283 21.56 -3.18 19.89
CA ASN A 283 22.78 -2.66 19.25
C ASN A 283 24.04 -3.37 19.74
N SER A 284 24.18 -3.57 21.05
CA SER A 284 25.37 -4.19 21.65
C SER A 284 25.58 -5.64 21.18
N GLN A 285 24.49 -6.41 21.05
CA GLN A 285 24.53 -7.79 20.56
C GLN A 285 24.92 -7.83 19.08
N VAL A 286 24.35 -6.93 18.27
CA VAL A 286 24.69 -6.85 16.84
C VAL A 286 26.14 -6.40 16.64
N GLU A 287 26.61 -5.42 17.42
CA GLU A 287 28.00 -4.94 17.38
C GLU A 287 29.00 -6.02 17.84
N HIS A 288 28.61 -6.90 18.76
CA HIS A 288 29.45 -8.05 19.13
C HIS A 288 29.66 -9.02 17.95
N SER A 289 28.62 -9.26 17.14
CA SER A 289 28.70 -10.17 16.00
C SER A 289 29.34 -9.55 14.75
N TYR A 290 29.19 -8.24 14.53
CA TYR A 290 29.57 -7.58 13.27
C TYR A 290 30.52 -6.39 13.41
N GLY A 291 30.96 -6.07 14.62
CA GLY A 291 31.87 -4.97 14.93
C GLY A 291 31.15 -3.67 15.31
N THR A 292 31.87 -2.83 16.07
CA THR A 292 31.37 -1.55 16.62
C THR A 292 30.90 -0.60 15.52
N GLY A 293 29.71 -0.02 15.67
CA GLY A 293 29.14 0.97 14.75
C GLY A 293 28.59 0.40 13.44
N CYS A 294 28.50 -0.92 13.28
CA CYS A 294 28.00 -1.56 12.05
C CYS A 294 26.53 -1.23 11.71
N THR A 295 25.72 -0.89 12.72
CA THR A 295 24.29 -0.59 12.57
C THR A 295 24.00 0.86 12.17
N LYS A 296 24.98 1.77 12.25
CA LYS A 296 24.77 3.22 12.08
C LYS A 296 24.26 3.59 10.69
N ALA A 297 24.94 3.10 9.65
CA ALA A 297 24.55 3.34 8.26
C ALA A 297 23.16 2.74 7.95
N THR A 298 22.91 1.52 8.42
CA THR A 298 21.62 0.84 8.24
C THR A 298 20.48 1.60 8.93
N SER A 299 20.69 2.04 10.17
CA SER A 299 19.69 2.82 10.93
C SER A 299 19.40 4.17 10.28
N ALA A 300 20.44 4.88 9.81
CA ALA A 300 20.28 6.15 9.10
C ALA A 300 19.49 5.97 7.79
N PHE A 301 19.83 4.94 7.00
CA PHE A 301 19.14 4.63 5.75
C PHE A 301 17.68 4.19 5.97
N VAL A 302 17.42 3.31 6.94
CA VAL A 302 16.06 2.89 7.31
C VAL A 302 15.24 4.09 7.76
N SER A 303 15.81 4.99 8.58
CA SER A 303 15.14 6.23 8.99
C SER A 303 14.76 7.11 7.81
N MET A 304 15.69 7.30 6.86
CA MET A 304 15.48 8.14 5.68
C MET A 304 14.40 7.55 4.76
N MET A 305 14.44 6.23 4.52
CA MET A 305 13.42 5.54 3.73
C MET A 305 12.05 5.58 4.40
N ARG A 306 11.98 5.43 5.73
CA ARG A 306 10.75 5.54 6.52
C ARG A 306 10.11 6.93 6.38
N ASP A 307 10.90 8.00 6.48
CA ASP A 307 10.41 9.37 6.29
C ASP A 307 9.96 9.63 4.84
N LEU A 308 10.67 9.05 3.86
CA LEU A 308 10.28 9.11 2.46
C LEU A 308 8.96 8.37 2.19
N ILE A 309 8.78 7.19 2.79
CA ILE A 309 7.55 6.40 2.67
C ILE A 309 6.37 7.17 3.27
N ASP A 310 6.53 7.77 4.45
CA ASP A 310 5.49 8.59 5.08
C ASP A 310 5.08 9.76 4.17
N ALA A 311 6.04 10.42 3.51
CA ALA A 311 5.79 11.51 2.57
C ALA A 311 5.06 11.04 1.28
N MET A 312 5.43 9.87 0.76
CA MET A 312 4.98 9.36 -0.54
C MET A 312 3.76 8.44 -0.48
N THR A 313 3.24 8.13 0.71
CA THR A 313 2.08 7.23 0.89
C THR A 313 0.93 7.86 1.69
N SER A 314 0.81 9.18 1.63
CA SER A 314 -0.23 9.92 2.33
C SER A 314 -1.62 9.65 1.77
N ARG A 315 -2.51 9.09 2.62
CA ARG A 315 -3.89 8.69 2.27
C ARG A 315 -4.98 9.66 2.78
N TYR A 316 -4.64 10.62 3.63
CA TYR A 316 -5.63 11.50 4.27
C TYR A 316 -5.11 12.92 4.50
N SER A 317 -6.03 13.86 4.57
CA SER A 317 -5.78 15.32 4.54
C SER A 317 -4.76 15.85 5.56
N LYS A 318 -4.74 15.27 6.78
CA LYS A 318 -3.81 15.67 7.84
C LYS A 318 -2.35 15.32 7.52
N ARG A 319 -2.12 14.24 6.79
CA ARG A 319 -0.79 13.82 6.31
C ARG A 319 -0.53 14.25 4.86
N GLY A 320 -1.45 15.00 4.24
CA GLY A 320 -1.29 15.42 2.85
C GLY A 320 0.00 16.21 2.66
N LEU A 321 0.69 15.96 1.55
CA LEU A 321 1.92 16.68 1.21
C LEU A 321 1.57 18.15 0.97
N ARG A 322 2.25 19.07 1.65
CA ARG A 322 2.01 20.52 1.58
C ARG A 322 3.27 21.24 1.15
N PRO A 323 3.16 22.41 0.50
CA PRO A 323 4.31 23.28 0.28
C PRO A 323 5.04 23.53 1.60
N ASP A 324 6.38 23.51 1.55
CA ASP A 324 7.27 23.82 2.67
C ASP A 324 7.09 22.96 3.93
N SER A 325 6.51 21.76 3.78
CA SER A 325 6.36 20.80 4.88
C SER A 325 7.63 19.99 5.14
N LYS A 326 7.71 19.36 6.32
CA LYS A 326 8.83 18.45 6.68
C LYS A 326 8.93 17.29 5.68
N GLU A 327 7.80 16.81 5.17
CA GLU A 327 7.72 15.74 4.17
C GLU A 327 8.33 16.17 2.83
N VAL A 328 8.13 17.41 2.39
CA VAL A 328 8.79 17.96 1.20
C VAL A 328 10.31 18.03 1.41
N ALA A 329 10.74 18.47 2.60
CA ALA A 329 12.16 18.48 2.95
C ALA A 329 12.77 17.06 2.95
N SER A 330 12.03 16.05 3.44
CA SER A 330 12.46 14.65 3.38
C SER A 330 12.64 14.14 1.94
N ILE A 331 11.73 14.49 1.03
CA ILE A 331 11.85 14.14 -0.40
C ILE A 331 13.11 14.78 -1.01
N LYS A 332 13.32 16.08 -0.78
CA LYS A 332 14.50 16.81 -1.28
C LYS A 332 15.80 16.24 -0.72
N ARG A 333 15.85 15.98 0.59
CA ARG A 333 16.99 15.35 1.27
C ARG A 333 17.31 13.98 0.68
N PHE A 334 16.29 13.16 0.38
CA PHE A 334 16.52 11.86 -0.24
C PHE A 334 17.04 11.98 -1.68
N LEU A 335 16.55 12.95 -2.46
CA LEU A 335 17.07 13.22 -3.80
C LEU A 335 18.54 13.64 -3.77
N GLU A 336 18.91 14.53 -2.85
CA GLU A 336 20.30 14.95 -2.62
C GLU A 336 21.18 13.77 -2.18
N PHE A 337 20.69 12.96 -1.25
CA PHE A 337 21.37 11.73 -0.82
C PHE A 337 21.59 10.77 -1.98
N LEU A 338 20.57 10.54 -2.82
CA LEU A 338 20.66 9.65 -3.98
C LEU A 338 21.62 10.18 -5.05
N ALA A 339 21.75 11.50 -5.19
CA ALA A 339 22.74 12.12 -6.07
C ALA A 339 24.17 11.96 -5.53
N THR A 340 24.39 12.25 -4.25
CA THR A 340 25.68 12.06 -3.59
C THR A 340 26.11 10.60 -3.64
N TRP A 341 25.18 9.67 -3.36
CA TRP A 341 25.45 8.24 -3.36
C TRP A 341 25.90 7.73 -4.74
N GLU A 342 25.28 8.17 -5.83
CA GLU A 342 25.75 7.78 -7.17
C GLU A 342 27.11 8.42 -7.52
N LYS A 343 27.38 9.64 -7.06
CA LYS A 343 28.68 10.31 -7.30
C LYS A 343 29.83 9.64 -6.54
N THR A 344 29.58 9.18 -5.31
CA THR A 344 30.59 8.54 -4.45
C THR A 344 30.68 7.03 -4.65
N LEU A 345 30.25 6.53 -5.81
CA LEU A 345 30.17 5.11 -6.11
C LEU A 345 31.55 4.43 -5.98
N PRO A 346 31.70 3.43 -5.08
CA PRO A 346 32.93 2.67 -5.03
C PRO A 346 33.05 1.75 -6.26
N LYS A 347 34.29 1.49 -6.71
CA LYS A 347 34.60 0.60 -7.85
C LYS A 347 34.02 -0.83 -7.70
N GLN A 348 33.64 -1.22 -6.49
CA GLN A 348 33.13 -2.54 -6.11
C GLN A 348 31.59 -2.68 -6.23
N GLY A 349 30.88 -1.64 -6.66
CA GLY A 349 29.41 -1.66 -6.80
C GLY A 349 28.70 -1.31 -5.49
N GLY A 350 27.44 -1.76 -5.34
CA GLY A 350 26.63 -1.51 -4.13
C GLY A 350 25.62 -0.35 -4.23
N PHE A 351 25.34 0.12 -5.45
CA PHE A 351 24.24 1.06 -5.73
C PHE A 351 22.94 0.32 -6.08
N LEU A 352 21.85 1.07 -6.12
CA LEU A 352 20.59 0.60 -6.67
C LEU A 352 20.76 0.24 -8.15
N ILE A 353 19.93 -0.68 -8.63
CA ILE A 353 19.81 -0.94 -10.07
C ILE A 353 19.37 0.35 -10.76
N GLU A 354 19.94 0.62 -11.94
CA GLU A 354 19.70 1.87 -12.70
C GLU A 354 18.21 2.20 -12.86
N SER A 355 17.37 1.23 -13.24
CA SER A 355 15.92 1.44 -13.38
C SER A 355 15.23 1.87 -12.07
N THR A 356 15.71 1.40 -10.91
CA THR A 356 15.15 1.77 -9.59
C THR A 356 15.60 3.18 -9.22
N ALA A 357 16.87 3.52 -9.41
CA ALA A 357 17.39 4.86 -9.15
C ALA A 357 16.74 5.91 -10.07
N GLU A 358 16.60 5.59 -11.35
CA GLU A 358 15.92 6.41 -12.35
C GLU A 358 14.45 6.64 -11.97
N GLY A 359 13.75 5.55 -11.60
CA GLY A 359 12.38 5.60 -11.13
C GLY A 359 12.20 6.48 -9.90
N LEU A 360 13.07 6.35 -8.89
CA LEU A 360 13.03 7.18 -7.69
C LEU A 360 13.22 8.66 -8.03
N ARG A 361 14.21 9.01 -8.86
CA ARG A 361 14.46 10.41 -9.24
C ARG A 361 13.28 11.04 -9.97
N VAL A 362 12.76 10.35 -10.98
CA VAL A 362 11.63 10.85 -11.77
C VAL A 362 10.38 10.96 -10.90
N THR A 363 10.01 9.91 -10.14
CA THR A 363 8.81 9.91 -9.30
C THR A 363 8.85 11.01 -8.23
N LEU A 364 9.97 11.17 -7.52
CA LEU A 364 10.10 12.18 -6.47
C LEU A 364 10.11 13.60 -7.04
N THR A 365 10.82 13.83 -8.15
CA THR A 365 10.84 15.14 -8.82
C THR A 365 9.47 15.50 -9.41
N SER A 366 8.78 14.53 -10.04
CA SER A 366 7.41 14.68 -10.52
C SER A 366 6.46 15.04 -9.38
N THR A 367 6.58 14.37 -8.23
CA THR A 367 5.70 14.64 -7.07
C THR A 367 5.86 16.07 -6.56
N LEU A 368 7.09 16.58 -6.49
CA LEU A 368 7.35 17.97 -6.12
C LEU A 368 6.81 18.97 -7.17
N SER A 369 6.98 18.67 -8.47
CA SER A 369 6.47 19.50 -9.57
C SER A 369 4.94 19.53 -9.60
N ILE A 370 4.29 18.37 -9.43
CA ILE A 370 2.82 18.25 -9.33
C ILE A 370 2.33 19.01 -8.10
N LEU A 371 2.95 18.84 -6.93
CA LEU A 371 2.58 19.59 -5.72
C LEU A 371 2.56 21.10 -5.97
N LEU A 372 3.60 21.62 -6.62
CA LEU A 372 3.69 23.04 -6.96
C LEU A 372 2.56 23.48 -7.89
N TYR A 373 2.29 22.70 -8.93
CA TYR A 373 1.23 22.99 -9.90
C TYR A 373 -0.16 22.93 -9.27
N VAL A 374 -0.50 21.86 -8.55
CA VAL A 374 -1.84 21.71 -7.95
C VAL A 374 -2.08 22.76 -6.87
N THR A 375 -1.05 23.19 -6.13
CA THR A 375 -1.20 24.19 -5.07
C THR A 375 -1.23 25.63 -5.59
N LYS A 376 -0.34 25.98 -6.54
CA LYS A 376 -0.24 27.35 -7.06
C LYS A 376 -1.22 27.65 -8.19
N THR A 377 -1.47 26.69 -9.08
CA THR A 377 -2.29 26.92 -10.28
C THR A 377 -3.73 26.48 -10.04
N LEU A 378 -3.95 25.32 -9.44
CA LEU A 378 -5.29 24.74 -9.28
C LEU A 378 -5.94 25.05 -7.92
N GLY A 379 -5.20 25.64 -6.96
CA GLY A 379 -5.73 26.05 -5.66
C GLY A 379 -5.91 24.92 -4.63
N PHE A 380 -5.28 23.76 -4.81
CA PHE A 380 -5.30 22.67 -3.83
C PHE A 380 -4.50 23.03 -2.57
N LYS A 381 -5.00 22.67 -1.39
CA LYS A 381 -4.28 22.91 -0.12
C LYS A 381 -3.16 21.90 0.16
N TYR A 382 -3.25 20.71 -0.42
CA TYR A 382 -2.33 19.59 -0.21
C TYR A 382 -2.51 18.54 -1.32
N LEU A 383 -1.53 17.66 -1.47
CA LEU A 383 -1.56 16.50 -2.37
C LEU A 383 -1.56 15.19 -1.57
N MET A 384 -2.49 14.28 -1.86
CA MET A 384 -2.45 12.91 -1.30
C MET A 384 -1.58 12.05 -2.20
N THR A 385 -0.32 11.84 -1.79
CA THR A 385 0.68 11.11 -2.59
C THR A 385 0.31 9.66 -2.87
N SER A 386 -0.53 9.03 -2.04
CA SER A 386 -1.07 7.68 -2.33
C SER A 386 -1.96 7.62 -3.58
N ARG A 387 -2.37 8.76 -4.15
CA ARG A 387 -3.15 8.81 -5.40
C ARG A 387 -2.26 8.73 -6.64
N LEU A 388 -0.94 8.89 -6.48
CA LEU A 388 0.04 8.81 -7.55
C LEU A 388 0.54 7.37 -7.79
N SER A 389 0.23 6.42 -6.90
CA SER A 389 0.64 5.02 -7.01
C SER A 389 -0.38 4.16 -7.76
N GLN A 390 0.02 2.94 -8.13
CA GLN A 390 -0.82 1.99 -8.85
C GLN A 390 -1.74 1.16 -7.94
N ASP A 391 -1.75 1.39 -6.62
CA ASP A 391 -2.62 0.68 -5.65
C ASP A 391 -4.08 0.62 -6.12
N ALA A 392 -4.59 1.70 -6.70
CA ALA A 392 -5.95 1.78 -7.22
C ALA A 392 -6.21 0.76 -8.33
N LEU A 393 -5.24 0.57 -9.22
CA LEU A 393 -5.30 -0.37 -10.33
C LEU A 393 -5.08 -1.81 -9.86
N GLU A 394 -4.16 -2.04 -8.92
CA GLU A 394 -3.98 -3.36 -8.29
C GLU A 394 -5.25 -3.82 -7.55
N ASN A 395 -5.93 -2.90 -6.85
CA ASN A 395 -7.22 -3.18 -6.22
C ASN A 395 -8.29 -3.55 -7.26
N LEU A 396 -8.30 -2.89 -8.42
CA LEU A 396 -9.19 -3.25 -9.53
C LEU A 396 -8.88 -4.66 -10.04
N PHE A 397 -7.60 -5.03 -10.22
CA PHE A 397 -7.22 -6.39 -10.60
C PHE A 397 -7.65 -7.43 -9.56
N GLY A 398 -7.52 -7.12 -8.26
CA GLY A 398 -8.04 -7.98 -7.19
C GLY A 398 -9.55 -8.22 -7.32
N ILE A 399 -10.32 -7.18 -7.64
CA ILE A 399 -11.77 -7.30 -7.89
C ILE A 399 -12.04 -8.16 -9.14
N LEU A 400 -11.31 -7.96 -10.24
CA LEU A 400 -11.50 -8.71 -11.48
C LEU A 400 -11.21 -10.21 -11.30
N ARG A 401 -10.17 -10.57 -10.56
CA ARG A 401 -9.88 -11.97 -10.20
C ARG A 401 -11.01 -12.57 -9.37
N GLN A 402 -11.47 -11.87 -8.33
CA GLN A 402 -12.57 -12.33 -7.46
C GLN A 402 -13.90 -12.51 -8.21
N MET A 403 -14.19 -11.68 -9.21
CA MET A 403 -15.40 -11.82 -10.04
C MET A 403 -15.42 -13.10 -10.86
N SER A 404 -14.29 -13.79 -10.98
CA SER A 404 -14.13 -15.07 -11.66
C SER A 404 -14.12 -16.26 -10.68
N GLY A 405 -14.48 -16.05 -9.41
CA GLY A 405 -14.55 -17.08 -8.38
C GLY A 405 -13.17 -17.62 -8.01
N SER A 406 -12.98 -18.93 -8.14
CA SER A 406 -11.70 -19.61 -7.88
C SER A 406 -10.72 -19.53 -9.07
N ASN A 407 -11.09 -18.86 -10.16
CA ASN A 407 -10.19 -18.66 -11.29
C ASN A 407 -9.35 -17.39 -11.10
N ASP A 408 -8.11 -17.58 -10.65
CA ASP A 408 -7.15 -16.47 -10.45
C ASP A 408 -6.75 -15.78 -11.76
N HIS A 409 -6.93 -16.43 -12.92
CA HIS A 409 -6.56 -15.91 -14.24
C HIS A 409 -7.77 -15.93 -15.18
N PRO A 410 -8.57 -14.84 -15.23
CA PRO A 410 -9.74 -14.79 -16.09
C PRO A 410 -9.37 -14.98 -17.56
N THR A 411 -10.28 -15.56 -18.34
CA THR A 411 -10.15 -15.57 -19.80
C THR A 411 -10.37 -14.15 -20.37
N PRO A 412 -9.88 -13.81 -21.56
CA PRO A 412 -10.11 -12.50 -22.20
C PRO A 412 -11.59 -12.09 -22.19
N THR A 413 -12.49 -13.03 -22.48
CA THR A 413 -13.93 -12.79 -22.48
C THR A 413 -14.49 -12.51 -21.08
N GLN A 414 -14.06 -13.27 -20.06
CA GLN A 414 -14.45 -13.04 -18.66
C GLN A 414 -13.94 -11.70 -18.14
N PHE A 415 -12.70 -11.36 -18.51
CA PHE A 415 -12.05 -10.10 -18.19
C PHE A 415 -12.81 -8.91 -18.75
N LEU A 416 -13.09 -8.89 -20.07
CA LEU A 416 -13.83 -7.80 -20.72
C LEU A 416 -15.23 -7.61 -20.14
N ILE A 417 -15.97 -8.70 -19.92
CA ILE A 417 -17.31 -8.63 -19.32
C ILE A 417 -17.24 -7.99 -17.93
N SER A 418 -16.30 -8.43 -17.09
CA SER A 418 -16.16 -7.93 -15.71
C SER A 418 -15.72 -6.48 -15.70
N LEU A 419 -14.77 -6.12 -16.56
CA LEU A 419 -14.24 -4.77 -16.70
C LEU A 419 -15.34 -3.80 -17.16
N ASN A 420 -16.08 -4.12 -18.21
CA ASN A 420 -17.18 -3.26 -18.69
C ASN A 420 -18.29 -3.10 -17.64
N CYS A 421 -18.66 -4.18 -16.95
CA CYS A 421 -19.63 -4.08 -15.85
C CYS A 421 -19.17 -3.08 -14.78
N LEU A 422 -17.88 -3.07 -14.44
CA LEU A 422 -17.30 -2.13 -13.47
C LEU A 422 -17.23 -0.71 -14.02
N SER A 423 -16.88 -0.53 -15.30
CA SER A 423 -16.81 0.77 -15.98
C SER A 423 -18.13 1.53 -16.00
N PHE A 424 -19.25 0.84 -16.19
CA PHE A 424 -20.58 1.47 -16.14
C PHE A 424 -21.09 1.64 -14.71
N TYR A 425 -20.72 0.72 -13.80
CA TYR A 425 -21.12 0.81 -12.40
C TYR A 425 -20.45 1.98 -11.66
N SER A 426 -19.18 2.31 -11.96
CA SER A 426 -18.51 3.51 -11.43
C SER A 426 -19.26 4.79 -11.83
N LEU A 427 -19.84 4.80 -13.04
CA LEU A 427 -20.63 5.91 -13.57
C LEU A 427 -22.00 5.99 -12.89
N ALA A 428 -22.67 4.86 -12.67
CA ALA A 428 -24.01 4.75 -12.11
C ALA A 428 -24.14 5.01 -10.60
N ARG A 429 -23.04 5.30 -9.87
CA ARG A 429 -23.13 5.68 -8.45
C ARG A 429 -24.00 6.94 -8.29
N SER A 430 -25.10 6.78 -7.55
CA SER A 430 -26.06 7.85 -7.27
C SER A 430 -25.41 9.03 -6.53
N PRO A 431 -25.89 10.27 -6.75
CA PRO A 431 -25.54 11.42 -5.90
C PRO A 431 -25.76 11.10 -4.42
N SER A 432 -25.09 11.82 -3.52
CA SER A 432 -25.21 11.67 -2.07
C SER A 432 -26.64 11.84 -1.51
N SER A 433 -27.59 12.29 -2.33
CA SER A 433 -29.02 12.44 -2.02
C SER A 433 -29.91 11.28 -2.50
N GLY A 434 -29.35 10.23 -3.10
CA GLY A 434 -30.13 9.07 -3.55
C GLY A 434 -30.70 8.26 -2.39
N ASN A 435 -31.96 7.82 -2.51
CA ASN A 435 -32.72 7.06 -1.50
C ASN A 435 -32.16 5.65 -1.16
N ILE A 436 -30.95 5.31 -1.59
CA ILE A 436 -30.27 4.06 -1.26
C ILE A 436 -29.09 4.40 -0.35
N PRO A 437 -29.06 3.92 0.92
CA PRO A 437 -27.97 4.21 1.82
C PRO A 437 -26.63 3.76 1.20
N SER A 438 -25.71 4.71 1.00
CA SER A 438 -24.37 4.46 0.46
C SER A 438 -23.65 3.31 1.20
N ALA A 439 -23.96 3.16 2.49
CA ALA A 439 -23.52 2.09 3.38
C ALA A 439 -23.77 0.67 2.83
N VAL A 440 -24.94 0.41 2.23
CA VAL A 440 -25.32 -0.92 1.72
C VAL A 440 -24.52 -1.27 0.46
N LEU A 441 -24.34 -0.31 -0.44
CA LEU A 441 -23.48 -0.49 -1.63
C LEU A 441 -22.00 -0.63 -1.23
N SER A 442 -21.52 0.16 -0.25
CA SER A 442 -20.14 0.04 0.24
C SER A 442 -19.88 -1.25 1.01
N SER A 443 -20.87 -1.81 1.69
CA SER A 443 -20.74 -3.08 2.43
C SER A 443 -20.78 -4.29 1.50
N LEU A 444 -21.45 -4.21 0.35
CA LEU A 444 -21.38 -5.21 -0.74
C LEU A 444 -20.06 -5.10 -1.55
N LEU A 445 -19.41 -3.94 -1.48
CA LEU A 445 -18.14 -3.67 -2.14
C LEU A 445 -16.91 -3.95 -1.25
N SER A 446 -17.07 -3.93 0.08
CA SER A 446 -16.01 -4.18 1.05
C SER A 446 -16.00 -5.66 1.48
N PRO A 447 -14.82 -6.28 1.62
CA PRO A 447 -14.70 -7.69 2.01
C PRO A 447 -15.28 -7.94 3.40
N GLY A 448 -15.98 -9.08 3.54
CA GLY A 448 -16.42 -9.58 4.83
C GLY A 448 -15.23 -9.87 5.73
N ALA A 449 -15.24 -9.28 6.92
CA ALA A 449 -14.47 -9.78 8.05
C ALA A 449 -15.09 -11.13 8.46
N HIS A 450 -14.25 -12.17 8.51
CA HIS A 450 -14.64 -13.49 8.99
C HIS A 450 -15.11 -13.40 10.45
N THR A 451 -16.32 -13.89 10.73
CA THR A 451 -16.80 -14.12 12.09
C THR A 451 -16.81 -15.61 12.40
N SER A 452 -16.02 -15.98 13.42
CA SER A 452 -16.23 -16.97 14.50
C SER A 452 -14.95 -17.80 14.77
N PRO A 453 -14.66 -18.21 16.03
CA PRO A 453 -15.59 -18.79 16.98
C PRO A 453 -15.70 -17.99 18.30
N MET A 454 -16.84 -17.34 18.49
CA MET A 454 -17.11 -16.45 19.63
C MET A 454 -18.08 -17.13 20.60
N LYS A 455 -17.58 -18.08 21.41
CA LYS A 455 -18.35 -18.68 22.52
C LYS A 455 -17.55 -18.92 23.80
N LEU A 456 -16.23 -19.14 23.71
CA LEU A 456 -15.38 -19.30 24.90
C LEU A 456 -14.82 -17.96 25.41
N GLN A 457 -14.41 -17.09 24.49
CA GLN A 457 -13.86 -15.76 24.79
C GLN A 457 -14.86 -14.84 25.50
N ASN A 458 -16.11 -14.82 25.05
CA ASN A 458 -17.15 -13.97 25.64
C ASN A 458 -17.46 -14.33 27.10
N LYS A 459 -17.29 -15.60 27.47
CA LYS A 459 -17.56 -16.07 28.83
C LYS A 459 -16.38 -15.77 29.77
N LEU A 460 -15.16 -15.75 29.23
CA LEU A 460 -13.97 -15.32 29.96
C LEU A 460 -13.96 -13.80 30.15
N ASP A 461 -14.33 -13.04 29.12
CA ASP A 461 -14.42 -11.58 29.16
C ASP A 461 -15.51 -11.10 30.15
N GLU A 462 -16.68 -11.76 30.20
CA GLU A 462 -17.72 -11.47 31.21
C GLU A 462 -17.22 -11.69 32.66
N LEU A 463 -16.45 -12.75 32.90
CA LEU A 463 -15.93 -13.07 34.24
C LEU A 463 -14.80 -12.13 34.67
N LEU A 464 -13.98 -11.67 33.72
CA LEU A 464 -12.92 -10.70 33.93
C LEU A 464 -13.47 -9.28 34.18
N ASP A 465 -14.52 -8.86 33.46
CA ASP A 465 -15.16 -7.56 33.65
C ASP A 465 -15.87 -7.43 35.02
N VAL A 466 -16.29 -8.55 35.62
CA VAL A 466 -16.95 -8.60 36.93
C VAL A 466 -15.96 -8.87 38.09
N GLY A 467 -14.68 -9.11 37.79
CA GLY A 467 -13.62 -9.25 38.80
C GLY A 467 -13.62 -10.56 39.59
N ARG A 468 -14.26 -11.63 39.07
CA ARG A 468 -14.36 -12.94 39.73
C ARG A 468 -13.21 -13.88 39.35
N LEU A 469 -12.02 -13.58 39.84
CA LEU A 469 -10.76 -14.27 39.49
C LEU A 469 -10.74 -15.77 39.86
N ASN A 470 -11.48 -16.18 40.89
CA ASN A 470 -11.50 -17.58 41.35
C ASN A 470 -12.24 -18.51 40.36
N GLU A 471 -13.29 -18.03 39.70
CA GLU A 471 -14.08 -18.82 38.72
C GLU A 471 -13.36 -18.93 37.36
N VAL A 472 -12.52 -17.94 37.02
CA VAL A 472 -11.62 -18.00 35.86
C VAL A 472 -10.58 -19.11 36.04
N HIS A 473 -10.08 -19.30 37.26
CA HIS A 473 -9.10 -20.33 37.59
C HIS A 473 -9.68 -21.75 37.38
N GLU A 474 -10.92 -22.00 37.80
CA GLU A 474 -11.58 -23.30 37.59
C GLU A 474 -11.81 -23.65 36.11
N VAL A 475 -12.11 -22.64 35.27
CA VAL A 475 -12.28 -22.83 33.81
C VAL A 475 -10.95 -23.14 33.13
N ILE A 476 -9.83 -22.56 33.60
CA ILE A 476 -8.48 -22.83 33.09
C ILE A 476 -8.00 -24.22 33.50
N VAL A 477 -8.28 -24.63 34.75
CA VAL A 477 -7.90 -25.95 35.28
C VAL A 477 -8.66 -27.10 34.61
N ALA A 478 -9.88 -26.86 34.13
CA ALA A 478 -10.67 -27.86 33.39
C ALA A 478 -10.16 -28.15 31.96
N CYS A 479 -9.28 -27.31 31.41
CA CYS A 479 -8.60 -27.55 30.14
C CYS A 479 -7.23 -28.17 30.41
N GLU A 480 -7.19 -29.49 30.45
CA GLU A 480 -6.06 -30.36 30.82
C GLU A 480 -4.66 -29.77 30.60
N ALA A 481 -3.91 -29.72 31.69
CA ALA A 481 -2.47 -29.49 31.72
C ALA A 481 -1.74 -30.62 30.97
N LEU A 482 -0.97 -30.25 29.95
CA LEU A 482 0.09 -31.11 29.41
C LEU A 482 1.32 -30.99 30.32
N PRO A 483 1.85 -32.09 30.86
CA PRO A 483 3.02 -32.07 31.73
C PRO A 483 4.30 -32.19 30.88
N GLU A 484 5.09 -31.11 30.78
CA GLU A 484 6.56 -31.13 30.57
C GLU A 484 7.09 -29.68 30.43
N HIS A 485 7.23 -28.97 31.56
CA HIS A 485 8.02 -27.72 31.63
C HIS A 485 9.13 -27.86 32.66
N ALA A 486 10.00 -28.86 32.43
CA ALA A 486 11.28 -28.96 33.11
C ALA A 486 12.27 -27.98 32.46
N GLU A 487 12.12 -26.69 32.76
CA GLU A 487 13.13 -25.61 32.77
C GLU A 487 12.40 -24.26 32.83
N ILE A 488 11.97 -23.84 34.03
CA ILE A 488 11.43 -22.49 34.25
C ILE A 488 12.59 -21.50 34.10
N VAL A 489 12.84 -21.04 32.88
CA VAL A 489 13.74 -19.91 32.65
C VAL A 489 12.93 -18.65 32.97
N GLY A 490 13.06 -18.13 34.20
CA GLY A 490 12.48 -16.86 34.59
C GLY A 490 13.05 -15.73 33.73
N ARG A 491 12.42 -15.45 32.59
CA ARG A 491 12.78 -14.33 31.72
C ARG A 491 12.03 -13.09 32.18
N LYS A 492 12.65 -11.93 31.95
CA LYS A 492 12.03 -10.63 32.19
C LYS A 492 12.12 -9.80 30.93
N SER A 493 11.09 -9.01 30.67
CA SER A 493 11.06 -8.06 29.56
C SER A 493 12.07 -6.94 29.77
N ASP A 494 12.62 -6.42 28.67
CA ASP A 494 13.57 -5.30 28.71
C ASP A 494 12.90 -4.06 29.31
N SER A 495 13.51 -3.47 30.33
CA SER A 495 12.94 -2.33 31.07
C SER A 495 12.66 -1.11 30.18
N ARG A 496 13.44 -0.93 29.11
CA ARG A 496 13.25 0.17 28.14
C ARG A 496 11.97 -0.04 27.33
N ILE A 497 11.65 -1.29 26.99
CA ILE A 497 10.42 -1.65 26.26
C ILE A 497 9.22 -1.51 27.18
N THR A 498 9.32 -1.99 28.42
CA THR A 498 8.27 -1.86 29.44
C THR A 498 7.93 -0.40 29.73
N TYR A 499 8.94 0.48 29.83
CA TYR A 499 8.74 1.92 29.99
C TYR A 499 8.02 2.53 28.77
N TYR A 500 8.40 2.14 27.55
CA TYR A 500 7.70 2.58 26.33
C TYR A 500 6.22 2.15 26.30
N VAL A 501 5.92 0.90 26.69
CA VAL A 501 4.53 0.41 26.81
C VAL A 501 3.75 1.19 27.87
N SER A 502 4.39 1.56 28.98
CA SER A 502 3.78 2.37 30.04
C SER A 502 3.30 3.74 29.53
N GLY A 503 4.04 4.37 28.61
CA GLY A 503 3.60 5.60 27.93
C GLY A 503 2.37 5.41 27.04
N TYR A 504 2.21 4.23 26.44
CA TYR A 504 0.98 3.88 25.71
C TYR A 504 -0.21 3.65 26.65
N VAL A 505 0.00 3.00 27.79
CA VAL A 505 -1.02 2.85 28.85
C VAL A 505 -1.47 4.23 29.32
N ALA A 506 -0.54 5.14 29.62
CA ALA A 506 -0.85 6.52 30.00
C ALA A 506 -1.74 7.21 28.95
N ARG A 507 -1.37 7.12 27.66
CA ARG A 507 -2.18 7.69 26.57
C ARG A 507 -3.59 7.13 26.52
N LYS A 508 -3.76 5.83 26.72
CA LYS A 508 -5.09 5.19 26.68
C LYS A 508 -5.94 5.63 27.85
N MET A 509 -5.36 5.78 29.04
CA MET A 509 -6.07 6.25 30.23
C MET A 509 -6.45 7.73 30.13
N LEU A 510 -5.56 8.59 29.63
CA LEU A 510 -5.84 10.02 29.41
C LEU A 510 -6.97 10.28 28.39
N ARG A 511 -7.26 9.32 27.51
CA ARG A 511 -8.43 9.42 26.61
C ARG A 511 -9.74 9.08 27.31
N LYS A 512 -9.69 8.31 28.40
CA LYS A 512 -10.85 7.89 29.19
C LYS A 512 -11.15 8.85 30.35
N THR A 513 -10.11 9.44 30.94
CA THR A 513 -10.23 10.34 32.10
C THR A 513 -10.24 11.80 31.68
N LYS A 514 -11.08 12.62 32.34
CA LYS A 514 -11.11 14.09 32.18
C LYS A 514 -10.55 14.83 33.41
N CYS A 515 -10.12 14.09 34.44
CA CYS A 515 -9.58 14.64 35.67
C CYS A 515 -8.13 15.09 35.48
N SER A 516 -7.83 16.36 35.81
CA SER A 516 -6.50 16.94 35.73
C SER A 516 -5.53 16.30 36.73
N GLU A 517 -5.98 15.99 37.93
CA GLU A 517 -5.12 15.38 38.96
C GLU A 517 -4.70 13.95 38.59
N CYS A 518 -5.63 13.13 38.09
CA CYS A 518 -5.30 11.81 37.56
C CYS A 518 -4.34 11.90 36.36
N SER A 519 -4.48 12.94 35.53
CA SER A 519 -3.58 13.16 34.39
C SER A 519 -2.15 13.47 34.86
N ARG A 520 -2.03 14.27 35.92
CA ARG A 520 -0.74 14.62 36.55
C ARG A 520 -0.07 13.40 37.21
N LEU A 521 -0.85 12.49 37.80
CA LEU A 521 -0.32 11.26 38.39
C LEU A 521 0.16 10.23 37.35
N LEU A 522 -0.38 10.24 36.13
CA LEU A 522 -0.03 9.30 35.07
C LEU A 522 1.19 9.71 34.25
N LEU A 523 1.53 11.00 34.24
CA LEU A 523 2.60 11.57 33.41
C LEU A 523 3.75 12.06 34.27
N HIS A 524 4.95 12.02 33.70
CA HIS A 524 6.11 12.66 34.29
C HIS A 524 5.90 14.20 34.32
N PRO A 525 6.23 14.89 35.43
CA PRO A 525 6.13 16.35 35.50
C PRO A 525 6.99 17.03 34.44
N GLU A 526 6.46 18.08 33.79
CA GLU A 526 7.20 18.86 32.78
C GLU A 526 8.39 19.64 33.38
N ASP A 527 8.35 19.94 34.69
CA ASP A 527 9.36 20.74 35.40
C ASP A 527 10.58 19.95 35.90
N SER A 528 10.58 18.62 35.80
CA SER A 528 11.69 17.78 36.26
C SER A 528 12.64 17.49 35.11
N SER A 529 13.83 18.12 35.16
CA SER A 529 14.83 18.10 34.07
C SER A 529 15.49 16.74 33.82
N LEU A 530 15.23 15.73 34.66
CA LEU A 530 15.84 14.41 34.59
C LEU A 530 14.77 13.34 34.32
N LEU A 531 14.72 12.87 33.08
CA LEU A 531 13.93 11.68 32.73
C LEU A 531 14.66 10.40 33.20
N PRO A 532 13.91 9.34 33.57
CA PRO A 532 14.51 8.05 33.93
C PRO A 532 15.41 7.47 32.83
N ALA A 533 16.42 6.68 33.20
CA ALA A 533 17.36 6.09 32.23
C ALA A 533 16.64 5.16 31.22
N GLU A 534 15.59 4.50 31.67
CA GLU A 534 14.70 3.62 30.90
C GLU A 534 13.94 4.37 29.81
N SER A 535 13.83 5.70 29.91
CA SER A 535 13.19 6.55 28.90
C SER A 535 14.02 6.66 27.60
N CYS A 536 15.26 6.17 27.58
CA CYS A 536 16.18 6.28 26.43
C CYS A 536 15.55 5.82 25.10
N LEU A 537 14.88 4.67 25.08
CA LEU A 537 14.18 4.15 23.90
C LEU A 537 13.03 5.08 23.49
N THR A 538 12.20 5.51 24.45
CA THR A 538 11.08 6.42 24.20
C THR A 538 11.58 7.74 23.62
N ARG A 539 12.66 8.31 24.16
CA ARG A 539 13.30 9.53 23.66
C ARG A 539 13.86 9.35 22.26
N TYR A 540 14.48 8.22 21.97
CA TYR A 540 15.03 7.92 20.64
C TYR A 540 13.94 7.88 19.55
N ILE A 541 12.76 7.34 19.86
CA ILE A 541 11.66 7.19 18.88
C ILE A 541 10.75 8.44 18.86
N ASN A 542 10.78 9.29 19.87
CA ASN A 542 9.81 10.38 20.02
C ASN A 542 9.91 11.40 18.89
N ARG A 543 8.76 11.67 18.25
CA ARG A 543 8.59 12.66 17.16
C ARG A 543 7.77 13.88 17.59
N GLY A 544 7.71 14.15 18.90
CA GLY A 544 6.92 15.23 19.50
C GLY A 544 5.49 14.82 19.88
N GLY A 545 5.24 13.52 20.02
CA GLY A 545 3.90 13.03 20.33
C GLY A 545 3.85 11.88 21.32
N LEU A 546 4.98 11.28 21.74
CA LEU A 546 5.00 10.26 22.78
C LEU A 546 4.88 10.88 24.17
N LEU A 547 4.32 10.12 25.10
CA LEU A 547 4.11 10.54 26.48
C LEU A 547 5.10 9.81 27.38
N TYR A 548 5.61 10.52 28.38
CA TYR A 548 6.52 9.97 29.39
C TYR A 548 5.68 9.65 30.63
N PRO A 549 5.54 8.37 31.01
CA PRO A 549 4.78 7.97 32.18
C PRO A 549 5.49 8.41 33.47
N SER A 550 4.72 8.60 34.54
CA SER A 550 5.26 8.76 35.89
C SER A 550 5.98 7.49 36.36
N GLU A 551 6.90 7.63 37.32
CA GLU A 551 7.62 6.49 37.90
C GLU A 551 6.66 5.45 38.48
N SER A 552 5.64 5.89 39.24
CA SER A 552 4.62 5.01 39.80
C SER A 552 3.86 4.19 38.76
N LEU A 553 3.57 4.77 37.59
CA LEU A 553 2.90 4.04 36.51
C LEU A 553 3.87 3.06 35.83
N ALA A 554 5.11 3.47 35.60
CA ALA A 554 6.13 2.61 35.00
C ALA A 554 6.43 1.39 35.89
N ASP A 555 6.51 1.58 37.21
CA ASP A 555 6.71 0.50 38.18
C ASP A 555 5.53 -0.46 38.24
N LEU A 556 4.29 0.07 38.20
CA LEU A 556 3.09 -0.77 38.15
C LEU A 556 3.08 -1.65 36.89
N VAL A 557 3.32 -1.06 35.71
CA VAL A 557 3.34 -1.82 34.45
C VAL A 557 4.47 -2.83 34.44
N LYS A 558 5.63 -2.49 35.01
CA LYS A 558 6.74 -3.43 35.19
C LYS A 558 6.39 -4.59 36.10
N ALA A 559 5.73 -4.35 37.22
CA ALA A 559 5.27 -5.41 38.12
C ALA A 559 4.25 -6.33 37.44
N MET A 560 3.32 -5.77 36.67
CA MET A 560 2.35 -6.55 35.88
C MET A 560 3.04 -7.39 34.80
N GLU A 561 4.01 -6.82 34.09
CA GLU A 561 4.77 -7.52 33.05
C GLU A 561 5.66 -8.62 33.63
N ASP A 562 6.33 -8.37 34.76
CA ASP A 562 7.13 -9.37 35.47
C ASP A 562 6.24 -10.54 35.94
N ALA A 563 5.05 -10.24 36.48
CA ALA A 563 4.07 -11.26 36.87
C ALA A 563 3.57 -12.06 35.66
N PHE A 564 3.25 -11.38 34.55
CA PHE A 564 2.84 -12.03 33.32
C PHE A 564 3.94 -12.96 32.79
N THR A 565 5.17 -12.46 32.68
CA THR A 565 6.29 -13.26 32.17
C THR A 565 6.55 -14.46 33.08
N TYR A 566 6.43 -14.30 34.40
CA TYR A 566 6.55 -15.41 35.36
C TYR A 566 5.46 -16.47 35.19
N CYS A 567 4.20 -16.09 34.95
CA CYS A 567 3.10 -17.04 34.80
C CYS A 567 3.12 -17.81 33.47
N PHE A 568 3.77 -17.27 32.43
CA PHE A 568 3.76 -17.83 31.07
C PHE A 568 5.15 -18.32 30.59
N SER A 569 6.18 -18.26 31.44
CA SER A 569 7.48 -18.92 31.24
C SER A 569 7.44 -20.34 31.77
#